data_AF-A0A2R6CA27-F1
#
_entry.id   AF-A0A2R6CA27-F1
#
_cell.length_a   1.000
_cell.length_b   1.000
_cell.length_c   1.000
_cell.angle_alpha   90.00
_cell.angle_beta   90.00
_cell.angle_gamma   90.00
#
_symmetry.space_group_name_H-M   'P 1'
#
loop_
_entity.id
_entity.type
_entity.pdbx_description
1 polymer ?
#
loop_
_entity_poly.entity_id
_entity_poly.type
_entity_poly.pdbx_seq_one_letter_code
_entity_poly.pdbx_strand_id
1 'polypeptide(L)'
;MGVGVQSHYFSVGSVVTWGRAGVGVVATQSFADPSYGPLGLELMAAGRSAKQALEALVKADVRPEVRQVAMVDSHGVAAVHTGAECTPYAGHILGDGFSVQANLMDNDTIWGAMRDAYVDNENLELPERILAALEAAEAAGGDIRGKQSAALLVVDSKLTANAWSGRLIELRVEDHTEPLVELKRLLRLRRAYDWADRGDEYMAAGRHQESSEAFKRAFELAPELVELRYWWALGLYRSGRRAEAIHELREVCAKEPRWKKLLRLLVNAGRLEPQFYDEVFPQG
;
A
#
# COMPACT_ATOMS: atom_id res chain seq x y z
N MET A 1 6.05 -3.42 -9.37
CA MET A 1 5.67 -2.16 -10.05
C MET A 1 4.60 -1.47 -9.22
N GLY A 2 4.49 -0.15 -9.27
CA GLY A 2 3.53 0.55 -8.43
C GLY A 2 3.10 1.91 -8.96
N VAL A 3 1.97 2.39 -8.47
CA VAL A 3 1.37 3.68 -8.78
C VAL A 3 0.80 4.28 -7.51
N GLY A 4 0.99 5.59 -7.32
CA GLY A 4 0.42 6.33 -6.19
C GLY A 4 -0.11 7.69 -6.64
N VAL A 5 -1.06 8.23 -5.88
CA VAL A 5 -1.73 9.49 -6.19
C VAL A 5 -2.22 10.18 -4.91
N GLN A 6 -2.24 11.51 -4.92
CA GLN A 6 -2.99 12.37 -3.99
C GLN A 6 -3.80 13.37 -4.82
N SER A 7 -5.01 13.74 -4.38
CA SER A 7 -5.75 14.86 -4.97
C SER A 7 -6.75 15.47 -3.99
N HIS A 8 -7.21 16.69 -4.27
CA HIS A 8 -8.47 17.23 -3.76
C HIS A 8 -9.66 16.73 -4.59
N TYR A 9 -9.87 15.42 -4.56
CA TYR A 9 -11.00 14.73 -5.19
C TYR A 9 -11.41 13.56 -4.30
N PHE A 10 -12.70 13.26 -4.18
CA PHE A 10 -13.15 12.13 -3.37
C PHE A 10 -12.74 10.80 -4.02
N SER A 11 -12.13 9.89 -3.26
CA SER A 11 -11.85 8.53 -3.71
C SER A 11 -10.98 8.42 -4.98
N VAL A 12 -9.91 9.22 -5.07
CA VAL A 12 -9.08 9.35 -6.28
C VAL A 12 -8.48 8.01 -6.77
N GLY A 13 -8.18 7.08 -5.86
CA GLY A 13 -7.59 5.78 -6.20
C GLY A 13 -8.45 4.92 -7.12
N SER A 14 -9.78 5.02 -7.02
CA SER A 14 -10.70 4.25 -7.86
C SER A 14 -10.66 4.65 -9.34
N VAL A 15 -10.18 5.86 -9.62
CA VAL A 15 -10.09 6.43 -10.98
C VAL A 15 -8.68 6.32 -11.53
N VAL A 16 -7.68 6.67 -10.71
CA VAL A 16 -6.32 6.91 -11.19
C VAL A 16 -5.47 5.65 -11.18
N THR A 17 -5.55 4.81 -10.14
CA THR A 17 -4.54 3.77 -9.91
C THR A 17 -4.93 2.42 -10.49
N TRP A 18 -4.22 1.98 -11.52
CA TRP A 18 -4.41 0.66 -12.15
C TRP A 18 -3.12 -0.13 -12.18
N GLY A 19 -3.22 -1.45 -12.03
CA GLY A 19 -2.06 -2.32 -12.06
C GLY A 19 -2.44 -3.78 -12.26
N ARG A 20 -1.59 -4.51 -12.99
CA ARG A 20 -1.67 -5.96 -13.12
C ARG A 20 -0.28 -6.57 -13.03
N ALA A 21 -0.16 -7.57 -12.17
CA ALA A 21 1.08 -8.28 -11.95
C ALA A 21 1.64 -8.88 -13.24
N GLY A 22 2.94 -8.78 -13.46
CA GLY A 22 3.59 -9.26 -14.68
C GLY A 22 3.38 -8.42 -15.93
N VAL A 23 2.58 -7.35 -15.85
CA VAL A 23 2.16 -6.58 -17.03
C VAL A 23 2.54 -5.11 -16.93
N GLY A 24 2.06 -4.41 -15.91
CA GLY A 24 2.29 -2.96 -15.84
C GLY A 24 1.37 -2.24 -14.86
N VAL A 25 1.54 -0.93 -14.81
CA VAL A 25 0.74 0.02 -14.04
C VAL A 25 0.36 1.21 -14.91
N VAL A 26 -0.81 1.80 -14.62
CA VAL A 26 -1.35 2.97 -15.34
C VAL A 26 -1.85 4.00 -14.32
N ALA A 27 -1.55 5.26 -14.57
CA ALA A 27 -2.10 6.43 -13.88
C ALA A 27 -2.86 7.29 -14.90
N THR A 28 -4.19 7.42 -14.76
CA THR A 28 -5.03 8.30 -15.63
C THR A 28 -5.62 9.44 -14.81
N GLN A 29 -5.38 10.69 -15.20
CA GLN A 29 -5.78 11.89 -14.47
C GLN A 29 -6.01 13.07 -15.43
N SER A 30 -6.44 14.22 -14.90
CA SER A 30 -6.89 15.42 -15.65
C SER A 30 -8.04 15.11 -16.61
N PHE A 31 -9.25 15.58 -16.29
CA PHE A 31 -10.49 15.12 -16.96
C PHE A 31 -10.44 13.60 -17.21
N ALA A 32 -10.14 12.85 -16.16
CA ALA A 32 -9.72 11.46 -16.28
C ALA A 32 -10.73 10.62 -17.06
N ASP A 33 -10.22 9.80 -17.97
CA ASP A 33 -10.98 8.71 -18.57
C ASP A 33 -10.48 7.39 -17.94
N PRO A 34 -11.30 6.74 -17.09
CA PRO A 34 -10.92 5.48 -16.44
C PRO A 34 -10.55 4.36 -17.42
N SER A 35 -11.01 4.42 -18.67
CA SER A 35 -10.78 3.35 -19.66
C SER A 35 -9.31 3.16 -20.03
N TYR A 36 -8.46 4.21 -19.91
CA TYR A 36 -7.01 4.09 -20.11
C TYR A 36 -6.37 3.03 -19.20
N GLY A 37 -6.92 2.84 -18.00
CA GLY A 37 -6.46 1.85 -17.03
C GLY A 37 -6.54 0.41 -17.55
N PRO A 38 -7.74 -0.17 -17.68
CA PRO A 38 -7.90 -1.55 -18.14
C PRO A 38 -7.43 -1.73 -19.59
N LEU A 39 -7.71 -0.79 -20.50
CA LEU A 39 -7.30 -0.94 -21.91
C LEU A 39 -5.78 -0.87 -22.08
N GLY A 40 -5.10 0.01 -21.34
CA GLY A 40 -3.64 0.10 -21.34
C GLY A 40 -3.01 -1.21 -20.85
N LEU A 41 -3.54 -1.76 -19.75
CA LEU A 41 -3.13 -3.07 -19.25
C LEU A 41 -3.41 -4.19 -20.27
N GLU A 42 -4.57 -4.20 -20.93
CA GLU A 42 -4.89 -5.20 -21.97
C GLU A 42 -3.91 -5.16 -23.15
N LEU A 43 -3.59 -3.97 -23.66
CA LEU A 43 -2.60 -3.80 -24.73
C LEU A 43 -1.22 -4.28 -24.29
N MET A 44 -0.80 -3.98 -23.06
CA MET A 44 0.47 -4.48 -22.51
C MET A 44 0.45 -6.01 -22.31
N ALA A 45 -0.68 -6.61 -21.95
CA ALA A 45 -0.84 -8.08 -21.92
C ALA A 45 -0.57 -8.71 -23.29
N ALA A 46 -1.06 -8.04 -24.33
CA ALA A 46 -0.95 -8.48 -25.71
C ALA A 46 0.47 -8.27 -26.29
N GLY A 47 1.45 -7.90 -25.45
CA GLY A 47 2.85 -7.76 -25.84
C GLY A 47 3.22 -6.38 -26.36
N ARG A 48 2.35 -5.37 -26.25
CA ARG A 48 2.72 -3.98 -26.52
C ARG A 48 3.55 -3.43 -25.36
N SER A 49 4.52 -2.57 -25.65
CA SER A 49 5.16 -1.76 -24.62
C SER A 49 4.18 -0.71 -24.07
N ALA A 50 4.48 -0.16 -22.88
CA ALA A 50 3.73 0.96 -22.31
C ALA A 50 3.59 2.14 -23.28
N LYS A 51 4.68 2.46 -24.01
CA LYS A 51 4.69 3.50 -25.03
C LYS A 51 3.71 3.22 -26.17
N GLN A 52 3.77 2.03 -26.75
CA GLN A 52 2.87 1.64 -27.83
C GLN A 52 1.40 1.60 -27.39
N ALA A 53 1.14 1.13 -26.17
CA ALA A 53 -0.19 1.10 -25.60
C ALA A 53 -0.74 2.53 -25.42
N LEU A 54 0.04 3.42 -24.82
CA LEU A 54 -0.34 4.81 -24.61
C LEU A 54 -0.58 5.55 -25.93
N GLU A 55 0.34 5.45 -26.90
CA GLU A 55 0.20 6.08 -28.22
C GLU A 55 -1.08 5.62 -28.95
N ALA A 56 -1.41 4.33 -28.87
CA ALA A 56 -2.62 3.79 -29.48
C ALA A 56 -3.90 4.37 -28.85
N LEU A 57 -3.94 4.47 -27.51
CA LEU A 57 -5.10 5.00 -26.79
C LEU A 57 -5.27 6.51 -26.97
N VAL A 58 -4.19 7.28 -26.87
CA VAL A 58 -4.20 8.73 -27.12
C VAL A 58 -4.69 9.04 -28.54
N LYS A 59 -4.28 8.25 -29.53
CA LYS A 59 -4.75 8.41 -30.93
C LYS A 59 -6.24 8.10 -31.10
N ALA A 60 -6.80 7.22 -30.26
CA ALA A 60 -8.21 6.83 -30.32
C ALA A 60 -9.13 7.74 -29.49
N ASP A 61 -8.58 8.50 -28.54
CA ASP A 61 -9.32 9.47 -27.75
C ASP A 61 -9.76 10.66 -28.62
N VAL A 62 -10.99 11.11 -28.42
CA VAL A 62 -11.57 12.26 -29.13
C VAL A 62 -11.14 13.61 -28.54
N ARG A 63 -10.64 13.60 -27.31
CA ARG A 63 -10.18 14.79 -26.57
C ARG A 63 -8.86 14.49 -25.80
N PRO A 64 -7.79 14.00 -26.44
CA PRO A 64 -6.54 13.67 -25.76
C PRO A 64 -5.88 14.88 -25.10
N GLU A 65 -6.12 16.09 -25.59
CA GLU A 65 -5.55 17.34 -25.09
C GLU A 65 -6.00 17.71 -23.67
N VAL A 66 -7.10 17.16 -23.15
CA VAL A 66 -7.51 17.37 -21.75
C VAL A 66 -7.00 16.28 -20.80
N ARG A 67 -6.34 15.24 -21.32
CA ARG A 67 -5.91 14.06 -20.55
C ARG A 67 -4.48 14.18 -20.07
N GLN A 68 -4.19 13.57 -18.92
CA GLN A 68 -2.84 13.27 -18.48
C GLN A 68 -2.76 11.79 -18.06
N VAL A 69 -1.91 11.01 -18.73
CA VAL A 69 -1.84 9.55 -18.52
C VAL A 69 -0.40 9.09 -18.53
N ALA A 70 0.00 8.27 -17.55
CA ALA A 70 1.29 7.59 -17.52
C ALA A 70 1.11 6.07 -17.46
N MET A 71 2.01 5.34 -18.10
CA MET A 71 2.06 3.89 -18.12
C MET A 71 3.49 3.41 -17.89
N VAL A 72 3.65 2.33 -17.12
CA VAL A 72 4.93 1.62 -16.97
C VAL A 72 4.67 0.13 -17.15
N ASP A 73 5.40 -0.51 -18.07
CA ASP A 73 5.27 -1.96 -18.32
C ASP A 73 6.24 -2.79 -17.47
N SER A 74 6.09 -4.11 -17.51
CA SER A 74 6.92 -5.07 -16.77
C SER A 74 8.37 -5.15 -17.23
N HIS A 75 8.74 -4.50 -18.34
CA HIS A 75 10.12 -4.35 -18.79
C HIS A 75 10.74 -3.02 -18.34
N GLY A 76 10.00 -2.20 -17.57
CA GLY A 76 10.45 -0.90 -17.11
C GLY A 76 10.33 0.22 -18.15
N VAL A 77 9.66 0.00 -19.28
CA VAL A 77 9.42 1.08 -20.23
C VAL A 77 8.33 1.98 -19.65
N ALA A 78 8.68 3.26 -19.43
CA ALA A 78 7.74 4.29 -19.01
C ALA A 78 7.31 5.15 -20.21
N ALA A 79 6.04 5.56 -20.23
CA ALA A 79 5.49 6.50 -21.19
C ALA A 79 4.47 7.41 -20.52
N VAL A 80 4.37 8.65 -20.98
CA VAL A 80 3.45 9.64 -20.43
C VAL A 80 2.93 10.58 -21.52
N HIS A 81 1.68 10.98 -21.36
CA HIS A 81 0.99 11.98 -22.16
C HIS A 81 0.50 13.07 -21.22
N THR A 82 0.76 14.32 -21.55
CA THR A 82 0.18 15.50 -20.87
C THR A 82 -0.41 16.37 -21.97
N GLY A 83 -1.73 16.43 -22.03
CA GLY A 83 -2.45 17.19 -23.03
C GLY A 83 -2.27 18.70 -22.87
N ALA A 84 -2.33 19.42 -23.98
CA ALA A 84 -2.10 20.87 -24.02
C ALA A 84 -3.21 21.70 -23.33
N GLU A 85 -4.38 21.10 -23.08
CA GLU A 85 -5.53 21.71 -22.38
C GLU A 85 -5.68 21.18 -20.95
N CYS A 86 -4.70 20.44 -20.41
CA CYS A 86 -4.64 20.19 -18.97
C CYS A 86 -4.57 21.52 -18.21
N THR A 87 -5.30 21.63 -17.08
CA THR A 87 -5.29 22.86 -16.29
C THR A 87 -3.85 23.24 -15.89
N PRO A 88 -3.45 24.53 -16.02
CA PRO A 88 -2.06 24.96 -15.86
C PRO A 88 -1.35 24.50 -14.59
N TYR A 89 -0.02 24.59 -14.66
CA TYR A 89 0.89 23.82 -13.81
C TYR A 89 0.63 22.32 -13.98
N ALA A 90 0.56 21.91 -15.25
CA ALA A 90 0.51 20.54 -15.69
C ALA A 90 1.83 20.15 -16.38
N GLY A 91 2.46 19.11 -15.87
CA GLY A 91 3.76 18.66 -16.34
C GLY A 91 4.09 17.26 -15.85
N HIS A 92 5.21 16.75 -16.37
CA HIS A 92 5.71 15.43 -16.01
C HIS A 92 7.24 15.39 -16.15
N ILE A 93 7.83 14.39 -15.52
CA ILE A 93 9.21 13.95 -15.80
C ILE A 93 9.20 12.44 -15.97
N LEU A 94 9.79 11.99 -17.09
CA LEU A 94 10.16 10.60 -17.30
C LEU A 94 11.56 10.34 -16.76
N GLY A 95 11.72 9.22 -16.05
CA GLY A 95 13.02 8.69 -15.66
C GLY A 95 13.16 7.22 -16.05
N ASP A 96 14.26 6.60 -15.64
CA ASP A 96 14.49 5.18 -15.90
C ASP A 96 13.53 4.32 -15.06
N GLY A 97 12.56 3.67 -15.71
CA GLY A 97 11.57 2.84 -15.03
C GLY A 97 10.44 3.58 -14.32
N PHE A 98 10.30 4.91 -14.46
CA PHE A 98 9.24 5.67 -13.79
C PHE A 98 8.77 6.92 -14.53
N SER A 99 7.60 7.41 -14.12
CA SER A 99 7.06 8.72 -14.47
C SER A 99 6.52 9.39 -13.22
N VAL A 100 6.78 10.69 -13.06
CA VAL A 100 6.09 11.55 -12.10
C VAL A 100 5.35 12.62 -12.89
N GLN A 101 4.10 12.89 -12.52
CA GLN A 101 3.25 13.84 -13.24
C GLN A 101 2.24 14.51 -12.31
N ALA A 102 1.89 15.75 -12.64
CA ALA A 102 0.89 16.52 -11.91
C ALA A 102 0.17 17.50 -12.86
N ASN A 103 -1.01 17.96 -12.46
CA ASN A 103 -1.81 19.01 -13.12
C ASN A 103 -2.66 19.73 -12.08
N LEU A 104 -3.12 20.95 -12.35
CA LEU A 104 -3.89 21.75 -11.38
C LEU A 104 -3.09 21.97 -10.07
N MET A 105 -1.79 22.19 -10.20
CA MET A 105 -0.91 22.41 -9.06
C MET A 105 -0.79 23.90 -8.72
N ASP A 106 -0.25 24.22 -7.55
CA ASP A 106 0.06 25.59 -7.15
C ASP A 106 1.17 26.24 -7.99
N ASN A 107 2.15 25.45 -8.45
CA ASN A 107 3.29 25.92 -9.26
C ASN A 107 3.93 24.78 -10.10
N ASP A 108 4.93 25.12 -10.91
CA ASP A 108 5.61 24.21 -11.85
C ASP A 108 6.82 23.43 -11.26
N THR A 109 7.15 23.63 -9.98
CA THR A 109 8.29 22.93 -9.36
C THR A 109 7.94 21.53 -8.85
N ILE A 110 6.64 21.21 -8.79
CA ILE A 110 6.07 20.03 -8.13
C ILE A 110 6.64 18.72 -8.68
N TRP A 111 6.58 18.49 -9.99
CA TRP A 111 7.09 17.24 -10.57
C TRP A 111 8.62 17.14 -10.51
N GLY A 112 9.32 18.27 -10.40
CA GLY A 112 10.75 18.30 -10.07
C GLY A 112 11.01 17.77 -8.66
N ALA A 113 10.28 18.27 -7.67
CA ALA A 113 10.35 17.79 -6.29
C ALA A 113 9.97 16.30 -6.17
N MET A 114 8.95 15.85 -6.90
CA MET A 114 8.58 14.43 -6.97
C MET A 114 9.71 13.55 -7.49
N ARG A 115 10.36 13.96 -8.59
CA ARG A 115 11.49 13.23 -9.18
C ARG A 115 12.63 13.14 -8.17
N ASP A 116 13.02 14.27 -7.57
CA ASP A 116 14.17 14.33 -6.67
C ASP A 116 13.94 13.44 -5.45
N ALA A 117 12.78 13.56 -4.80
CA ALA A 117 12.43 12.70 -3.69
C ALA A 117 12.36 11.21 -4.08
N TYR A 118 11.87 10.88 -5.28
CA TYR A 118 11.90 9.50 -5.76
C TYR A 118 13.36 9.03 -5.94
N VAL A 119 14.21 9.78 -6.62
CA VAL A 119 15.61 9.40 -6.89
C VAL A 119 16.42 9.28 -5.61
N ASP A 120 16.33 10.26 -4.71
CA ASP A 120 17.11 10.34 -3.47
C ASP A 120 16.77 9.24 -2.45
N ASN A 121 15.61 8.58 -2.61
CA ASN A 121 15.14 7.50 -1.75
C ASN A 121 15.24 6.11 -2.43
N GLU A 122 16.25 5.89 -3.28
CA GLU A 122 16.46 4.60 -3.95
C GLU A 122 16.73 3.42 -3.01
N ASN A 123 17.13 3.70 -1.77
CA ASN A 123 17.35 2.72 -0.71
C ASN A 123 16.06 2.25 -0.02
N LEU A 124 14.93 2.94 -0.24
CA LEU A 124 13.63 2.52 0.29
C LEU A 124 12.99 1.46 -0.61
N GLU A 125 12.11 0.65 -0.02
CA GLU A 125 11.23 -0.19 -0.82
C GLU A 125 10.28 0.69 -1.68
N LEU A 126 9.86 0.15 -2.82
CA LEU A 126 9.04 0.88 -3.81
C LEU A 126 7.81 1.61 -3.22
N PRO A 127 7.00 1.01 -2.31
CA PRO A 127 5.83 1.69 -1.76
C PRO A 127 6.18 2.97 -0.99
N GLU A 128 7.21 2.90 -0.15
CA GLU A 128 7.72 4.03 0.64
C GLU A 128 8.38 5.07 -0.26
N ARG A 129 9.06 4.65 -1.32
CA ARG A 129 9.66 5.54 -2.34
C ARG A 129 8.59 6.33 -3.12
N ILE A 130 7.48 5.70 -3.49
CA ILE A 130 6.33 6.38 -4.12
C ILE A 130 5.71 7.38 -3.12
N LEU A 131 5.53 6.96 -1.87
CA LEU A 131 4.98 7.84 -0.83
C LEU A 131 5.86 9.08 -0.60
N ALA A 132 7.19 8.92 -0.58
CA ALA A 132 8.13 10.05 -0.46
C ALA A 132 7.97 11.06 -1.61
N ALA A 133 7.76 10.59 -2.85
CA ALA A 133 7.49 11.47 -3.98
C ALA A 133 6.17 12.24 -3.82
N LEU A 134 5.12 11.62 -3.30
CA LEU A 134 3.85 12.30 -3.01
C LEU A 134 3.98 13.33 -1.88
N GLU A 135 4.72 13.00 -0.81
CA GLU A 135 5.00 13.92 0.29
C GLU A 135 5.79 15.14 -0.19
N ALA A 136 6.76 14.96 -1.10
CA ALA A 136 7.51 16.05 -1.72
C ALA A 136 6.64 16.92 -2.65
N ALA A 137 5.69 16.33 -3.38
CA ALA A 137 4.74 17.09 -4.19
C ALA A 137 3.88 18.03 -3.32
N GLU A 138 3.33 17.49 -2.22
CA GLU A 138 2.53 18.27 -1.27
C GLU A 138 3.36 19.38 -0.63
N ALA A 139 4.59 19.08 -0.20
CA ALA A 139 5.48 20.07 0.41
C ALA A 139 5.91 21.19 -0.57
N ALA A 140 5.93 20.92 -1.87
CA ALA A 140 6.23 21.90 -2.93
C ALA A 140 5.02 22.75 -3.34
N GLY A 141 3.84 22.52 -2.77
CA GLY A 141 2.62 23.32 -2.99
C GLY A 141 1.36 22.49 -3.27
N GLY A 142 1.52 21.25 -3.74
CA GLY A 142 0.42 20.33 -4.02
C GLY A 142 -0.63 20.82 -5.02
N ASP A 143 -1.79 20.18 -4.97
CA ASP A 143 -3.01 20.54 -5.71
C ASP A 143 -3.55 21.86 -5.14
N ILE A 144 -3.82 22.85 -5.99
CA ILE A 144 -4.17 24.22 -5.58
C ILE A 144 -5.47 24.29 -4.74
N ARG A 145 -6.27 23.23 -4.80
CA ARG A 145 -7.53 23.11 -4.04
C ARG A 145 -7.31 22.57 -2.63
N GLY A 146 -6.11 22.09 -2.31
CA GLY A 146 -5.76 21.39 -1.08
C GLY A 146 -5.65 19.88 -1.27
N LYS A 147 -5.97 19.11 -0.24
CA LYS A 147 -5.86 17.65 -0.22
C LYS A 147 -7.13 17.02 0.36
N GLN A 148 -7.48 15.84 -0.16
CA GLN A 148 -8.68 15.12 0.29
C GLN A 148 -8.50 13.60 0.29
N SER A 149 -7.89 13.03 -0.74
CA SER A 149 -7.75 11.58 -0.85
C SER A 149 -6.38 11.19 -1.40
N ALA A 150 -5.97 9.96 -1.12
CA ALA A 150 -4.73 9.39 -1.63
C ALA A 150 -4.83 7.87 -1.78
N ALA A 151 -4.04 7.30 -2.68
CA ALA A 151 -4.00 5.86 -2.90
C ALA A 151 -2.60 5.38 -3.30
N LEU A 152 -2.34 4.12 -3.00
CA LEU A 152 -1.11 3.40 -3.36
C LEU A 152 -1.46 1.98 -3.78
N LEU A 153 -1.06 1.62 -5.00
CA LEU A 153 -1.19 0.28 -5.55
C LEU A 153 0.19 -0.24 -5.95
N VAL A 154 0.57 -1.39 -5.43
CA VAL A 154 1.80 -2.10 -5.80
C VAL A 154 1.45 -3.52 -6.20
N VAL A 155 1.92 -3.92 -7.37
CA VAL A 155 1.73 -5.24 -7.95
C VAL A 155 3.07 -5.93 -8.19
N ASP A 156 3.06 -7.25 -8.20
CA ASP A 156 4.24 -8.03 -8.51
C ASP A 156 4.75 -7.73 -9.93
N SER A 157 6.07 -7.68 -10.08
CA SER A 157 6.75 -7.63 -11.37
C SER A 157 6.50 -8.87 -12.24
N LYS A 158 6.13 -10.01 -11.64
CA LYS A 158 5.93 -11.29 -12.31
C LYS A 158 4.46 -11.62 -12.45
N LEU A 159 4.13 -12.40 -13.49
CA LEU A 159 2.79 -12.91 -13.68
C LEU A 159 2.43 -13.88 -12.55
N THR A 160 1.25 -13.71 -11.97
CA THR A 160 0.71 -14.59 -10.92
C THR A 160 -0.41 -15.47 -11.47
N ALA A 161 -0.67 -16.59 -10.80
CA ALA A 161 -1.68 -17.55 -11.23
C ALA A 161 -3.10 -16.97 -11.29
N ASN A 162 -3.38 -15.96 -10.46
CA ASN A 162 -4.65 -15.25 -10.45
C ASN A 162 -4.43 -13.75 -10.18
N ALA A 163 -5.41 -12.94 -10.57
CA ALA A 163 -5.29 -11.48 -10.54
C ALA A 163 -5.19 -10.90 -9.12
N TRP A 164 -5.74 -11.58 -8.11
CA TRP A 164 -5.74 -11.09 -6.72
C TRP A 164 -4.43 -11.38 -5.99
N SER A 165 -3.76 -12.51 -6.25
CA SER A 165 -2.45 -12.83 -5.65
C SER A 165 -1.31 -11.91 -6.09
N GLY A 166 -1.48 -11.22 -7.22
CA GLY A 166 -0.48 -10.30 -7.75
C GLY A 166 -0.53 -8.89 -7.18
N ARG A 167 -1.54 -8.56 -6.34
CA ARG A 167 -1.65 -7.26 -5.68
C ARG A 167 -0.97 -7.34 -4.32
N LEU A 168 0.23 -6.78 -4.24
CA LEU A 168 1.05 -6.82 -3.03
C LEU A 168 0.55 -5.79 -2.01
N ILE A 169 0.23 -4.58 -2.46
CA ILE A 169 -0.30 -3.49 -1.63
C ILE A 169 -1.42 -2.80 -2.40
N GLU A 170 -2.57 -2.60 -1.76
CA GLU A 170 -3.65 -1.75 -2.27
C GLU A 170 -4.25 -1.00 -1.08
N LEU A 171 -3.86 0.27 -0.94
CA LEU A 171 -4.27 1.14 0.16
C LEU A 171 -4.96 2.37 -0.41
N ARG A 172 -6.06 2.76 0.21
CA ARG A 172 -6.86 3.92 -0.18
C ARG A 172 -7.29 4.70 1.04
N VAL A 173 -7.13 6.02 0.96
CA VAL A 173 -7.72 6.99 1.86
C VAL A 173 -8.73 7.76 1.02
N GLU A 174 -10.00 7.39 1.15
CA GLU A 174 -11.05 7.89 0.24
C GLU A 174 -11.43 9.35 0.54
N ASP A 175 -11.31 9.76 1.80
CA ASP A 175 -11.54 11.12 2.30
C ASP A 175 -10.81 11.30 3.65
N HIS A 176 -9.91 12.29 3.74
CA HIS A 176 -9.24 12.70 4.96
C HIS A 176 -8.62 14.10 4.78
N THR A 177 -8.53 14.89 5.85
CA THR A 177 -7.88 16.21 5.79
C THR A 177 -6.36 16.12 5.62
N GLU A 178 -5.77 14.99 6.00
CA GLU A 178 -4.34 14.67 5.90
C GLU A 178 -4.14 13.30 5.24
N PRO A 179 -4.45 13.13 3.94
CA PRO A 179 -4.55 11.82 3.32
C PRO A 179 -3.20 11.10 3.19
N LEU A 180 -2.07 11.82 3.01
CA LEU A 180 -0.75 11.18 2.98
C LEU A 180 -0.27 10.72 4.36
N VAL A 181 -0.60 11.46 5.43
CA VAL A 181 -0.33 11.02 6.81
C VAL A 181 -1.06 9.70 7.08
N GLU A 182 -2.33 9.64 6.68
CA GLU A 182 -3.14 8.44 6.83
C GLU A 182 -2.65 7.29 5.94
N LEU A 183 -2.28 7.57 4.69
CA LEU A 183 -1.72 6.56 3.78
C LEU A 183 -0.41 5.98 4.32
N LYS A 184 0.46 6.82 4.92
CA LYS A 184 1.69 6.40 5.62
C LYS A 184 1.38 5.50 6.82
N ARG A 185 0.37 5.85 7.61
CA ARG A 185 -0.10 5.02 8.74
C ARG A 185 -0.57 3.65 8.24
N LEU A 186 -1.40 3.63 7.19
CA LEU A 186 -1.88 2.39 6.58
C LEU A 186 -0.75 1.54 5.99
N LEU A 187 0.25 2.16 5.36
CA LEU A 187 1.41 1.44 4.84
C LEU A 187 2.21 0.78 5.97
N ARG A 188 2.46 1.50 7.08
CA ARG A 188 3.08 0.92 8.28
C ARG A 188 2.27 -0.25 8.84
N LEU A 189 0.93 -0.11 8.93
CA LEU A 189 0.07 -1.20 9.36
C LEU A 189 0.16 -2.40 8.41
N ARG A 190 0.18 -2.17 7.09
CA ARG A 190 0.36 -3.26 6.13
C ARG A 190 1.68 -4.01 6.36
N ARG A 191 2.78 -3.30 6.63
CA ARG A 191 4.06 -3.94 7.01
C ARG A 191 3.97 -4.75 8.29
N ALA A 192 3.22 -4.26 9.29
CA ALA A 192 2.97 -5.00 10.52
C ALA A 192 2.21 -6.31 10.23
N TYR A 193 1.18 -6.26 9.39
CA TYR A 193 0.42 -7.44 8.99
C TYR A 193 1.24 -8.41 8.12
N ASP A 194 2.12 -7.92 7.23
CA ASP A 194 3.05 -8.80 6.49
C ASP A 194 3.93 -9.64 7.45
N TRP A 195 4.33 -9.07 8.60
CA TRP A 195 5.05 -9.80 9.64
C TRP A 195 4.14 -10.75 10.42
N ALA A 196 2.90 -10.35 10.70
CA ALA A 196 1.92 -11.21 11.36
C ALA A 196 1.59 -12.46 10.51
N ASP A 197 1.36 -12.27 9.21
CA ASP A 197 1.08 -13.36 8.27
C ASP A 197 2.24 -14.37 8.21
N ARG A 198 3.49 -13.90 8.16
CA ARG A 198 4.68 -14.76 8.29
C ARG A 198 4.71 -15.48 9.64
N GLY A 199 4.30 -14.80 10.71
CA GLY A 199 4.15 -15.38 12.04
C GLY A 199 3.20 -16.57 12.05
N ASP A 200 2.05 -16.44 11.39
CA ASP A 200 1.07 -17.52 11.21
C ASP A 200 1.61 -18.66 10.34
N GLU A 201 2.31 -18.35 9.24
CA GLU A 201 2.95 -19.36 8.39
C GLU A 201 3.99 -20.19 9.16
N TYR A 202 4.87 -19.53 9.92
CA TYR A 202 5.83 -20.21 10.79
C TYR A 202 5.13 -21.04 11.86
N MET A 203 4.04 -20.53 12.43
CA MET A 203 3.26 -21.26 13.41
C MET A 203 2.65 -22.54 12.82
N ALA A 204 2.08 -22.46 11.62
CA ALA A 204 1.53 -23.61 10.91
C ALA A 204 2.61 -24.64 10.54
N ALA A 205 3.84 -24.19 10.31
CA ALA A 205 5.00 -25.05 10.05
C ALA A 205 5.68 -25.61 11.33
N GLY A 206 5.16 -25.32 12.53
CA GLY A 206 5.77 -25.74 13.80
C GLY A 206 7.03 -24.96 14.20
N ARG A 207 7.35 -23.89 13.47
CA ARG A 207 8.51 -23.01 13.68
C ARG A 207 8.20 -21.95 14.73
N HIS A 208 8.02 -22.39 15.98
CA HIS A 208 7.49 -21.54 17.06
C HIS A 208 8.37 -20.33 17.41
N GLN A 209 9.70 -20.47 17.32
CA GLN A 209 10.63 -19.38 17.60
C GLN A 209 10.53 -18.29 16.53
N GLU A 210 10.61 -18.65 15.25
CA GLU A 210 10.47 -17.67 14.15
C GLU A 210 9.08 -17.03 14.14
N SER A 211 8.04 -17.79 14.47
CA SER A 211 6.69 -17.26 14.64
C SER A 211 6.63 -16.17 15.72
N SER A 212 7.21 -16.43 16.90
CA SER A 212 7.26 -15.44 17.99
C SER A 212 8.02 -14.17 17.58
N GLU A 213 9.15 -14.31 16.88
CA GLU A 213 9.94 -13.18 16.40
C GLU A 213 9.20 -12.34 15.35
N ALA A 214 8.50 -12.99 14.42
CA ALA A 214 7.69 -12.31 13.41
C ALA A 214 6.55 -11.50 14.04
N PHE A 215 5.79 -12.09 14.97
CA PHE A 215 4.74 -11.35 15.69
C PHE A 215 5.30 -10.21 16.55
N LYS A 216 6.49 -10.38 17.14
CA LYS A 216 7.17 -9.28 17.85
C LYS A 216 7.44 -8.11 16.92
N ARG A 217 7.96 -8.36 15.71
CA ARG A 217 8.18 -7.31 14.69
C ARG A 217 6.88 -6.63 14.26
N ALA A 218 5.81 -7.41 14.09
CA ALA A 218 4.48 -6.87 13.81
C ALA A 218 4.04 -5.89 14.91
N PHE A 219 4.14 -6.30 16.18
CA PHE A 219 3.80 -5.47 17.33
C PHE A 219 4.68 -4.21 17.44
N GLU A 220 5.99 -4.33 17.21
CA GLU A 220 6.91 -3.17 17.22
C GLU A 220 6.53 -2.11 16.16
N LEU A 221 6.01 -2.54 15.01
CA LEU A 221 5.57 -1.64 13.94
C LEU A 221 4.23 -0.96 14.24
N ALA A 222 3.32 -1.64 14.93
CA ALA A 222 1.97 -1.15 15.23
C ALA A 222 1.57 -1.43 16.70
N PRO A 223 2.26 -0.81 17.68
CA PRO A 223 2.02 -1.09 19.10
C PRO A 223 0.65 -0.63 19.59
N GLU A 224 -0.03 0.24 18.83
CA GLU A 224 -1.39 0.64 19.13
C GLU A 224 -2.39 -0.51 18.98
N LEU A 225 -2.11 -1.50 18.11
CA LEU A 225 -2.97 -2.65 17.84
C LEU A 225 -2.74 -3.75 18.87
N VAL A 226 -3.65 -3.85 19.84
CA VAL A 226 -3.58 -4.87 20.90
C VAL A 226 -3.61 -6.30 20.36
N GLU A 227 -4.20 -6.48 19.18
CA GLU A 227 -4.27 -7.77 18.48
C GLU A 227 -2.89 -8.35 18.19
N LEU A 228 -1.94 -7.54 17.71
CA LEU A 228 -0.61 -8.01 17.37
C LEU A 228 0.16 -8.44 18.62
N ARG A 229 -0.03 -7.70 19.73
CA ARG A 229 0.50 -8.08 21.06
C ARG A 229 -0.11 -9.40 21.54
N TYR A 230 -1.41 -9.60 21.32
CA TYR A 230 -2.10 -10.84 21.67
C TYR A 230 -1.55 -12.06 20.94
N TRP A 231 -1.40 -11.96 19.60
CA TRP A 231 -0.86 -13.05 18.80
C TRP A 231 0.60 -13.33 19.12
N TRP A 232 1.41 -12.30 19.37
CA TRP A 232 2.77 -12.46 19.89
C TRP A 232 2.80 -13.23 21.21
N ALA A 233 1.92 -12.91 22.15
CA ALA A 233 1.82 -13.60 23.43
C ALA A 233 1.47 -15.09 23.28
N LEU A 234 0.60 -15.44 22.34
CA LEU A 234 0.31 -16.84 22.02
C LEU A 234 1.50 -17.54 21.34
N GLY A 235 2.27 -16.83 20.52
CA GLY A 235 3.55 -17.31 19.99
C GLY A 235 4.56 -17.60 21.10
N LEU A 236 4.71 -16.69 22.07
CA LEU A 236 5.57 -16.87 23.26
C LEU A 236 5.16 -18.13 24.02
N TYR A 237 3.86 -18.33 24.28
CA TYR A 237 3.35 -19.52 24.94
C TYR A 237 3.78 -20.81 24.22
N ARG A 238 3.57 -20.87 22.90
CA ARG A 238 3.91 -22.04 22.07
C ARG A 238 5.41 -22.29 21.95
N SER A 239 6.24 -21.24 22.09
CA SER A 239 7.70 -21.35 22.14
C SER A 239 8.24 -21.75 23.53
N GLY A 240 7.37 -22.02 24.52
CA GLY A 240 7.77 -22.39 25.88
C GLY A 240 8.06 -21.21 26.81
N ARG A 241 7.96 -19.97 26.33
CA ARG A 241 8.19 -18.73 27.09
C ARG A 241 6.94 -18.32 27.88
N ARG A 242 6.50 -19.23 28.75
CA ARG A 242 5.18 -19.18 29.40
C ARG A 242 4.97 -17.96 30.30
N ALA A 243 5.96 -17.59 31.12
CA ALA A 243 5.84 -16.44 32.02
C ALA A 243 5.66 -15.11 31.26
N GLU A 244 6.38 -14.95 30.15
CA GLU A 244 6.29 -13.77 29.29
C GLU A 244 4.94 -13.73 28.58
N ALA A 245 4.47 -14.86 28.04
CA ALA A 245 3.14 -14.95 27.45
C ALA A 245 2.02 -14.53 28.42
N ILE A 246 2.09 -14.96 29.70
CA ILE A 246 1.13 -14.57 30.73
C ILE A 246 1.16 -13.06 30.96
N HIS A 247 2.35 -12.47 31.05
CA HIS A 247 2.51 -11.02 31.23
C HIS A 247 1.85 -10.26 30.06
N GLU A 248 2.21 -10.60 28.82
CA GLU A 248 1.68 -9.94 27.62
C GLU A 248 0.15 -10.11 27.48
N LEU A 249 -0.40 -11.29 27.77
CA LEU A 249 -1.86 -11.51 27.73
C LEU A 249 -2.61 -10.71 28.79
N ARG A 250 -2.06 -10.58 30.00
CA ARG A 250 -2.66 -9.74 31.06
C ARG A 250 -2.68 -8.29 30.65
N GLU A 251 -1.61 -7.81 30.05
CA GLU A 251 -1.51 -6.44 29.54
C GLU A 251 -2.52 -6.16 28.41
N VAL A 252 -2.66 -7.08 27.45
CA VAL A 252 -3.69 -6.97 26.40
C VAL A 252 -5.08 -6.90 27.03
N CYS A 253 -5.39 -7.76 27.99
CA CYS A 253 -6.71 -7.82 28.60
C CYS A 253 -6.98 -6.67 29.58
N ALA A 254 -5.94 -6.06 30.15
CA ALA A 254 -6.06 -4.84 30.93
C ALA A 254 -6.46 -3.64 30.05
N LYS A 255 -5.85 -3.54 28.85
CA LYS A 255 -6.19 -2.49 27.87
C LYS A 255 -7.55 -2.74 27.21
N GLU A 256 -7.84 -3.98 26.84
CA GLU A 256 -9.10 -4.37 26.20
C GLU A 256 -9.66 -5.69 26.78
N PRO A 257 -10.59 -5.62 27.77
CA PRO A 257 -11.11 -6.81 28.46
C PRO A 257 -11.80 -7.86 27.58
N ARG A 258 -12.23 -7.49 26.36
CA ARG A 258 -12.85 -8.42 25.41
C ARG A 258 -11.91 -9.56 24.99
N TRP A 259 -10.60 -9.35 24.99
CA TRP A 259 -9.61 -10.36 24.59
C TRP A 259 -9.52 -11.54 25.56
N LYS A 260 -9.95 -11.36 26.82
CA LYS A 260 -10.14 -12.47 27.77
C LYS A 260 -11.21 -13.46 27.28
N LYS A 261 -12.26 -12.97 26.60
CA LYS A 261 -13.28 -13.83 26.00
C LYS A 261 -12.69 -14.64 24.84
N LEU A 262 -11.86 -14.01 23.99
CA LEU A 262 -11.17 -14.72 22.90
C LEU A 262 -10.27 -15.85 23.45
N LEU A 263 -9.49 -15.61 24.50
CA LEU A 263 -8.65 -16.65 25.10
C LEU A 263 -9.48 -17.86 25.56
N ARG A 264 -10.67 -17.61 26.15
CA ARG A 264 -11.60 -18.67 26.54
C ARG A 264 -12.17 -19.42 25.34
N LEU A 265 -12.48 -18.72 24.24
CA LEU A 265 -12.95 -19.35 23.00
C LEU A 265 -11.87 -20.27 22.41
N LEU A 266 -10.59 -19.87 22.46
CA LEU A 266 -9.49 -20.71 22.00
C LEU A 266 -9.32 -21.97 22.85
N VAL A 267 -9.50 -21.89 24.17
CA VAL A 267 -9.53 -23.07 25.05
C VAL A 267 -10.70 -23.99 24.70
N ASN A 268 -11.92 -23.44 24.56
CA ASN A 268 -13.11 -24.23 24.21
C ASN A 268 -12.96 -24.92 22.84
N ALA A 269 -12.22 -24.31 21.91
CA ALA A 269 -11.90 -24.87 20.60
C ALA A 269 -10.72 -25.86 20.63
N GLY A 270 -10.16 -26.18 21.80
CA GLY A 270 -9.02 -27.08 21.94
C GLY A 270 -7.70 -26.54 21.40
N ARG A 271 -7.60 -25.22 21.17
CA ARG A 271 -6.38 -24.56 20.64
C ARG A 271 -5.39 -24.17 21.74
N LEU A 272 -5.83 -24.19 23.00
CA LEU A 272 -5.05 -23.89 24.20
C LEU A 272 -5.51 -24.81 25.35
N GLU A 273 -4.60 -25.10 26.27
CA GLU A 273 -4.89 -25.89 27.47
C GLU A 273 -5.73 -25.07 28.47
N PRO A 274 -6.75 -25.67 29.13
CA PRO A 274 -7.53 -24.98 30.15
C PRO A 274 -6.67 -24.42 31.29
N GLN A 275 -5.62 -25.15 31.72
CA GLN A 275 -4.71 -24.71 32.78
C GLN A 275 -4.03 -23.38 32.44
N PHE A 276 -3.68 -23.17 31.17
CA PHE A 276 -3.05 -21.92 30.75
C PHE A 276 -4.00 -20.72 30.93
N TYR A 277 -5.30 -20.90 30.69
CA TYR A 277 -6.27 -19.85 30.94
C TYR A 277 -6.34 -19.46 32.42
N ASP A 278 -6.36 -20.45 33.30
CA ASP A 278 -6.40 -20.24 34.75
C ASP A 278 -5.11 -19.59 35.27
N GLU A 279 -3.96 -19.85 34.65
CA GLU A 279 -2.71 -19.15 34.98
C GLU A 279 -2.71 -17.68 34.56
N VAL A 280 -3.25 -17.39 33.37
CA VAL A 280 -3.41 -16.01 32.90
C VAL A 280 -4.41 -15.28 33.79
N PHE A 281 -5.50 -15.95 34.18
CA PHE A 281 -6.59 -15.41 34.98
C PHE A 281 -6.96 -16.31 36.17
N PRO A 282 -6.17 -16.29 37.26
CA PRO A 282 -6.46 -17.10 38.43
C PRO A 282 -7.86 -16.78 38.97
N GLN A 283 -8.63 -17.80 39.31
CA GLN A 283 -9.81 -17.59 40.14
C GLN A 283 -9.31 -17.26 41.55
N GLY A 284 -9.58 -16.04 41.99
CA GLY A 284 -9.26 -15.60 43.35
C GLY A 284 -10.08 -16.35 44.40
#